data_AF-A0AAW1UBV8-F1
#
_entry.id   AF-A0AAW1UBV8-F1
#
_cell.length_a   1.000
_cell.length_b   1.000
_cell.length_c   1.000
_cell.angle_alpha   90.00
_cell.angle_beta   90.00
_cell.angle_gamma   90.00
#
_symmetry.space_group_name_H-M   'P 1'
#
loop_
_entity.id
_entity.type
_entity.pdbx_description
1 polymer ?
#
loop_
_entity_poly.entity_id
_entity_poly.type
_entity_poly.pdbx_seq_one_letter_code
_entity_poly.pdbx_strand_id
1 'polypeptide(L)'
;MEKAQKRLSQILAKHSSIPISDYKHLKIANTIISHGKKRNRILKYFRFVGCFIVLITLCQSDVLLTRKKCLLSAPPSFTNLFRQPEDCNICQSITKIDKVYNISYQDFDRIYAKNSKPVLIKNATQGWKAMEVFDFDFIKDLYSSVDNFQDPTCQFFRYKTEFNSLTEALNMSPARAKLTAGEEPWYIGWSNCNKEGENILQDYFQKPYFLPSLSENIAFSWIFMGGPGKGAPLHVDNVLFPSWQAQIKGRKEWRLSPPPECSFECKSMSVIVEPGDIIAVDSNLWYHETIILPGELSITIGAEFD
;
A
#
# COMPACT_ATOMS: atom_id res chain seq x y z
N MET A 1 -34.43 48.63 -65.36
CA MET A 1 -33.29 47.70 -65.44
C MET A 1 -33.14 47.04 -66.81
N GLU A 2 -34.21 46.76 -67.57
CA GLU A 2 -34.11 46.13 -68.91
C GLU A 2 -33.24 46.88 -69.93
N LYS A 3 -33.19 48.22 -69.87
CA LYS A 3 -32.41 49.04 -70.80
C LYS A 3 -30.88 48.89 -70.62
N ALA A 4 -30.43 48.59 -69.40
CA ALA A 4 -29.01 48.36 -69.11
C ALA A 4 -28.56 46.97 -69.57
N GLN A 5 -29.42 45.97 -69.38
CA GLN A 5 -29.15 44.59 -69.77
C GLN A 5 -29.02 44.45 -71.30
N LYS A 6 -29.92 45.10 -72.06
CA LYS A 6 -29.82 45.16 -73.54
C LYS A 6 -28.51 45.79 -74.02
N ARG A 7 -28.02 46.85 -73.35
CA ARG A 7 -26.75 47.51 -73.67
C ARG A 7 -25.55 46.60 -73.40
N LEU A 8 -25.56 45.86 -72.30
CA LEU A 8 -24.48 44.94 -71.96
C LEU A 8 -24.40 43.77 -72.95
N SER A 9 -25.55 43.20 -73.34
CA SER A 9 -25.60 42.14 -74.35
C SER A 9 -25.08 42.60 -75.72
N GLN A 10 -25.38 43.84 -76.11
CA GLN A 10 -24.84 44.42 -77.36
C GLN A 10 -23.32 44.65 -77.32
N ILE A 11 -22.76 45.03 -76.17
CA ILE A 11 -21.32 45.21 -76.00
C ILE A 11 -20.59 43.86 -76.05
N LEU A 12 -21.12 42.85 -75.37
CA LEU A 12 -20.53 41.50 -75.34
C LEU A 12 -20.58 40.82 -76.71
N ALA A 13 -21.66 41.02 -77.48
CA ALA A 13 -21.75 40.54 -78.86
C ALA A 13 -20.73 41.20 -79.81
N LYS A 14 -20.24 42.41 -79.47
CA LYS A 14 -19.27 43.15 -80.29
C LYS A 14 -17.80 42.80 -80.01
N HIS A 15 -17.53 42.07 -78.92
CA HIS A 15 -16.18 41.73 -78.47
C HIS A 15 -15.91 40.22 -78.33
N SER A 16 -16.78 39.37 -78.88
CA SER A 16 -16.65 37.90 -78.80
C SER A 16 -15.57 37.29 -79.72
N SER A 17 -14.51 38.02 -80.04
CA SER A 17 -13.45 37.56 -80.95
C SER A 17 -12.06 38.05 -80.55
N ILE A 18 -11.70 37.94 -79.27
CA ILE A 18 -10.31 38.04 -78.82
C ILE A 18 -9.80 36.63 -78.49
N PRO A 19 -8.84 36.06 -79.24
CA PRO A 19 -8.32 34.71 -79.00
C PRO A 19 -7.57 34.58 -77.66
N ILE A 20 -7.75 33.42 -77.01
CA ILE A 20 -7.20 33.06 -75.69
C ILE A 20 -5.65 32.96 -75.68
N SER A 21 -4.98 33.07 -76.83
CA SER A 21 -3.52 32.98 -76.96
C SER A 21 -2.74 34.10 -76.25
N ASP A 22 -3.38 35.24 -75.98
CA ASP A 22 -2.72 36.39 -75.34
C ASP A 22 -2.62 36.28 -73.81
N TYR A 23 -3.25 35.28 -73.18
CA TYR A 23 -3.19 35.07 -71.73
C TYR A 23 -1.96 34.28 -71.25
N LYS A 24 -1.14 33.73 -72.16
CA LYS A 24 0.05 32.92 -71.81
C LYS A 24 1.24 33.72 -71.25
N HIS A 25 1.21 35.05 -71.29
CA HIS A 25 2.30 35.92 -70.80
C HIS A 25 2.10 36.51 -69.40
N LEU A 26 1.03 36.15 -68.69
CA LEU A 26 0.81 36.61 -67.32
C LEU A 26 1.69 35.82 -66.33
N LYS A 27 2.80 36.44 -65.88
CA LYS A 27 3.72 36.02 -64.79
C LYS A 27 3.04 35.58 -63.47
N ILE A 28 1.74 35.83 -63.34
CA ILE A 28 0.91 35.55 -62.17
C ILE A 28 0.70 34.03 -61.96
N ALA A 29 0.56 33.24 -63.04
CA ALA A 29 0.28 31.81 -62.92
C ALA A 29 1.39 31.01 -62.20
N ASN A 30 2.66 31.30 -62.51
CA ASN A 30 3.80 30.63 -61.88
C ASN A 30 3.99 31.03 -60.40
N THR A 31 3.57 32.24 -60.03
CA THR A 31 3.67 32.75 -58.66
C THR A 31 2.62 32.11 -57.74
N ILE A 32 1.41 31.87 -58.25
CA ILE A 32 0.33 31.22 -57.49
C ILE A 32 0.66 29.74 -57.20
N ILE A 33 1.25 29.03 -58.17
CA ILE A 33 1.61 27.61 -58.01
C ILE A 33 2.76 27.43 -57.00
N SER A 34 3.76 28.32 -57.00
CA SER A 34 4.87 28.27 -56.04
C SER A 34 4.41 28.60 -54.61
N HIS A 35 3.49 29.57 -54.44
CA HIS A 35 2.86 29.88 -53.17
C HIS A 35 1.99 28.73 -52.65
N GLY A 36 1.25 28.04 -53.54
CA GLY A 36 0.47 26.85 -53.20
C GLY A 36 1.33 25.69 -52.68
N LYS A 37 2.46 25.40 -53.33
CA LYS A 37 3.41 24.35 -52.89
C LYS A 37 4.11 24.70 -51.57
N LYS A 38 4.49 25.96 -51.36
CA LYS A 38 5.10 26.44 -50.10
C LYS A 38 4.10 26.40 -48.95
N ARG A 39 2.84 26.83 -49.18
CA ARG A 39 1.74 26.72 -48.21
C ARG A 39 1.45 25.27 -47.84
N ASN A 40 1.46 24.34 -48.80
CA ASN A 40 1.20 22.93 -48.55
C ASN A 40 2.34 22.23 -47.78
N ARG A 41 3.61 22.63 -48.00
CA ARG A 41 4.75 22.18 -47.19
C ARG A 41 4.67 22.68 -45.74
N ILE A 42 4.34 23.96 -45.56
CA ILE A 42 4.15 24.56 -44.22
C ILE A 42 3.00 23.87 -43.47
N LEU A 43 1.87 23.61 -44.15
CA LEU A 43 0.74 22.91 -43.54
C LEU A 43 1.07 21.46 -43.15
N LYS A 44 1.86 20.76 -43.97
CA LYS A 44 2.38 19.42 -43.64
C LYS A 44 3.33 19.45 -42.44
N TYR A 45 4.18 20.46 -42.35
CA TYR A 45 5.08 20.66 -41.21
C TYR A 45 4.29 20.94 -39.92
N PHE A 46 3.30 21.83 -39.96
CA PHE A 46 2.42 22.08 -38.82
C PHE A 46 1.61 20.85 -38.41
N ARG A 47 1.14 20.04 -39.37
CA ARG A 47 0.51 18.74 -39.06
C ARG A 47 1.48 17.76 -38.42
N PHE A 48 2.70 17.67 -38.92
CA PHE A 48 3.72 16.78 -38.36
C PHE A 48 4.12 17.20 -36.94
N VAL A 49 4.39 18.50 -36.73
CA VAL A 49 4.68 19.07 -35.41
C VAL A 49 3.49 18.90 -34.46
N GLY A 50 2.27 19.14 -34.93
CA GLY A 50 1.05 18.91 -34.15
C GLY A 50 0.90 17.44 -33.73
N CYS A 51 1.06 16.49 -34.66
CA CYS A 51 1.05 15.07 -34.34
C CYS A 51 2.18 14.69 -33.37
N PHE A 52 3.38 15.26 -33.52
CA PHE A 52 4.52 15.00 -32.66
C PHE A 52 4.28 15.53 -31.23
N ILE A 53 3.69 16.72 -31.09
CA ILE A 53 3.29 17.27 -29.79
C ILE A 53 2.22 16.38 -29.15
N VAL A 54 1.20 15.95 -29.90
CA VAL A 54 0.16 15.04 -29.40
C VAL A 54 0.76 13.71 -28.93
N LEU A 55 1.66 13.13 -29.71
CA LEU A 55 2.40 11.92 -29.34
C LEU A 55 3.25 12.12 -28.08
N ILE A 56 3.94 13.25 -27.93
CA ILE A 56 4.68 13.58 -26.71
C ILE A 56 3.73 13.71 -25.53
N THR A 57 2.59 14.40 -25.67
CA THR A 57 1.62 14.54 -24.58
C THR A 57 0.98 13.21 -24.19
N LEU A 58 0.68 12.34 -25.15
CA LEU A 58 0.15 10.99 -24.90
C LEU A 58 1.21 10.11 -24.22
N CYS A 59 2.46 10.17 -24.69
CA CYS A 59 3.57 9.44 -24.09
C CYS A 59 3.90 9.97 -22.67
N GLN A 60 3.84 11.29 -22.46
CA GLN A 60 4.02 11.89 -21.13
C GLN A 60 2.85 11.58 -20.20
N SER A 61 1.61 11.54 -20.70
CA SER A 61 0.47 11.10 -19.90
C SER A 61 0.58 9.63 -19.53
N ASP A 62 0.99 8.76 -20.46
CA ASP A 62 1.24 7.34 -20.17
C ASP A 62 2.39 7.19 -19.16
N VAL A 63 3.46 7.99 -19.26
CA VAL A 63 4.56 8.01 -18.29
C VAL A 63 4.13 8.55 -16.93
N LEU A 64 3.21 9.53 -16.88
CA LEU A 64 2.63 10.06 -15.64
C LEU A 64 1.66 9.06 -14.99
N LEU A 65 0.83 8.38 -15.78
CA LEU A 65 -0.12 7.35 -15.34
C LEU A 65 0.57 6.04 -14.92
N THR A 66 1.72 5.70 -15.53
CA THR A 66 2.52 4.52 -15.16
C THR A 66 3.45 4.78 -13.98
N ARG A 67 3.71 6.04 -13.62
CA ARG A 67 4.36 6.36 -12.35
C ARG A 67 3.39 6.09 -11.20
N LYS A 68 3.60 4.98 -10.48
CA LYS A 68 3.02 4.66 -9.17
C LYS A 68 3.43 5.64 -8.05
N LYS A 69 3.64 6.92 -8.36
CA LYS A 69 3.95 7.97 -7.38
C LYS A 69 2.82 8.98 -7.45
N CYS A 70 1.93 8.92 -6.45
CA CYS A 70 0.84 9.85 -6.31
C CYS A 70 1.38 11.30 -6.32
N LEU A 71 0.71 12.20 -7.05
CA LEU A 71 1.06 13.63 -7.09
C LEU A 71 1.00 14.27 -5.70
N LEU A 72 0.11 13.74 -4.84
CA LEU A 72 -0.04 14.08 -3.44
C LEU A 72 -0.08 12.78 -2.63
N SER A 73 0.77 12.66 -1.62
CA SER A 73 0.66 11.60 -0.63
C SER A 73 -0.38 12.04 0.40
N ALA A 74 -1.49 11.32 0.49
CA ALA A 74 -2.47 11.58 1.53
C ALA A 74 -1.84 11.25 2.90
N PRO A 75 -1.99 12.13 3.91
CA PRO A 75 -1.61 11.78 5.27
C PRO A 75 -2.32 10.48 5.70
N PRO A 76 -1.71 9.60 6.50
CA PRO A 76 -2.38 8.39 7.01
C PRO A 76 -3.71 8.68 7.70
N SER A 77 -3.88 9.87 8.29
CA SER A 77 -5.15 10.29 8.88
C SER A 77 -6.29 10.48 7.87
N PHE A 78 -5.98 10.74 6.59
CA PHE A 78 -6.99 10.93 5.54
C PHE A 78 -7.69 9.62 5.15
N THR A 79 -7.01 8.47 5.20
CA THR A 79 -7.67 7.19 4.89
C THR A 79 -8.76 6.87 5.90
N ASN A 80 -8.58 7.26 7.16
CA ASN A 80 -9.57 7.04 8.21
C ASN A 80 -10.81 7.92 8.05
N LEU A 81 -10.68 9.10 7.44
CA LEU A 81 -11.80 10.04 7.23
C LEU A 81 -12.83 9.55 6.21
N PHE A 82 -12.40 8.69 5.27
CA PHE A 82 -13.26 8.14 4.22
C PHE A 82 -13.65 6.68 4.46
N ARG A 83 -13.33 6.17 5.66
CA ARG A 83 -13.77 4.84 6.08
C ARG A 83 -15.29 4.83 6.21
N GLN A 84 -15.93 3.76 5.71
CA GLN A 84 -17.37 3.59 5.88
C GLN A 84 -17.68 3.35 7.37
N PRO A 85 -18.77 3.92 7.90
CA PRO A 85 -19.21 3.64 9.26
C PRO A 85 -19.52 2.16 9.45
N GLU A 86 -19.08 1.59 10.56
CA GLU A 86 -19.35 0.20 10.93
C GLU A 86 -20.71 0.05 11.63
N ASP A 87 -21.33 -1.13 11.50
CA ASP A 87 -22.53 -1.49 12.29
C ASP A 87 -22.11 -1.94 13.70
N CYS A 88 -22.55 -1.22 14.73
CA CYS A 88 -22.18 -1.50 16.13
C CYS A 88 -22.63 -2.86 16.67
N ASN A 89 -23.53 -3.56 15.96
CA ASN A 89 -23.88 -4.95 16.26
C ASN A 89 -22.64 -5.87 16.32
N ILE A 90 -21.54 -5.53 15.65
CA ILE A 90 -20.28 -6.29 15.71
C ILE A 90 -19.68 -6.36 17.12
N CYS A 91 -19.94 -5.37 17.97
CA CYS A 91 -19.27 -5.23 19.27
C CYS A 91 -20.21 -5.17 20.48
N GLN A 92 -21.52 -5.00 20.30
CA GLN A 92 -22.50 -4.90 21.39
C GLN A 92 -22.43 -6.08 22.39
N SER A 93 -22.21 -7.30 21.89
CA SER A 93 -22.12 -8.50 22.75
C SER A 93 -20.70 -8.79 23.26
N ILE A 94 -19.70 -8.04 22.79
CA ILE A 94 -18.29 -8.27 23.09
C ILE A 94 -17.85 -7.32 24.21
N THR A 95 -17.73 -7.87 25.41
CA THR A 95 -17.34 -7.12 26.61
C THR A 95 -15.92 -7.40 27.07
N LYS A 96 -15.30 -8.46 26.54
CA LYS A 96 -13.93 -8.88 26.85
C LYS A 96 -13.37 -9.75 25.72
N ILE A 97 -12.05 -9.86 25.68
CA ILE A 97 -11.34 -10.79 24.81
C ILE A 97 -11.37 -12.17 25.46
N ASP A 98 -11.91 -13.16 24.74
CA ASP A 98 -11.94 -14.54 25.21
C ASP A 98 -10.52 -15.11 25.24
N LYS A 99 -10.25 -15.96 26.23
CA LYS A 99 -9.00 -16.72 26.34
C LYS A 99 -9.31 -18.20 26.17
N VAL A 100 -8.83 -18.80 25.10
CA VAL A 100 -9.11 -20.19 24.74
C VAL A 100 -7.83 -20.99 24.63
N TYR A 101 -7.94 -22.31 24.73
CA TYR A 101 -6.83 -23.26 24.60
C TYR A 101 -7.23 -24.33 23.61
N ASN A 102 -6.30 -24.80 22.78
CA ASN A 102 -6.49 -25.97 21.91
C ASN A 102 -7.79 -25.92 21.08
N ILE A 103 -8.15 -24.74 20.56
CA ILE A 103 -9.38 -24.54 19.77
C ILE A 103 -9.28 -25.21 18.39
N SER A 104 -10.36 -25.87 17.95
CA SER A 104 -10.43 -26.42 16.60
C SER A 104 -10.53 -25.31 15.55
N TYR A 105 -10.10 -25.56 14.31
CA TYR A 105 -10.33 -24.62 13.21
C TYR A 105 -11.83 -24.30 13.04
N GLN A 106 -12.71 -25.30 13.15
CA GLN A 106 -14.15 -25.12 12.96
C GLN A 106 -14.76 -24.19 14.02
N ASP A 107 -14.33 -24.32 15.28
CA ASP A 107 -14.79 -23.44 16.34
C ASP A 107 -14.16 -22.05 16.25
N PHE A 108 -12.88 -21.97 15.88
CA PHE A 108 -12.22 -20.70 15.61
C PHE A 108 -12.95 -19.91 14.52
N ASP A 109 -13.18 -20.55 13.37
CA ASP A 109 -13.86 -19.96 12.21
C ASP A 109 -15.28 -19.52 12.56
N ARG A 110 -16.09 -20.43 13.13
CA ARG A 110 -17.50 -20.20 13.41
C ARG A 110 -17.75 -19.18 14.52
N ILE A 111 -16.94 -19.17 15.58
CA ILE A 111 -17.17 -18.33 16.75
C ILE A 111 -16.45 -16.99 16.60
N TYR A 112 -15.22 -16.99 16.08
CA TYR A 112 -14.33 -15.84 16.13
C TYR A 112 -14.13 -15.18 14.77
N ALA A 113 -13.61 -15.91 13.77
CA ALA A 113 -13.25 -15.33 12.47
C ALA A 113 -14.46 -14.72 11.75
N LYS A 114 -15.54 -15.49 11.55
CA LYS A 114 -16.74 -15.04 10.82
C LYS A 114 -17.53 -13.92 11.49
N ASN A 115 -17.35 -13.75 12.81
CA ASN A 115 -18.05 -12.71 13.57
C ASN A 115 -17.12 -11.55 13.94
N SER A 116 -15.89 -11.52 13.40
CA SER A 116 -14.85 -10.53 13.73
C SER A 116 -14.66 -10.32 15.24
N LYS A 117 -14.83 -11.40 16.02
CA LYS A 117 -14.72 -11.39 17.48
C LYS A 117 -13.26 -11.64 17.89
N PRO A 118 -12.60 -10.70 18.58
CA PRO A 118 -11.19 -10.89 18.98
C PRO A 118 -11.03 -12.02 20.00
N VAL A 119 -9.94 -12.77 19.89
CA VAL A 119 -9.65 -13.91 20.76
C VAL A 119 -8.15 -14.06 21.03
N LEU A 120 -7.81 -14.46 22.26
CA LEU A 120 -6.48 -14.89 22.64
C LEU A 120 -6.44 -16.42 22.72
N ILE A 121 -5.67 -17.05 21.85
CA ILE A 121 -5.41 -18.48 21.89
C ILE A 121 -4.13 -18.70 22.68
N LYS A 122 -4.26 -19.30 23.86
CA LYS A 122 -3.17 -19.52 24.82
C LYS A 122 -2.32 -20.71 24.39
N ASN A 123 -1.00 -20.59 24.54
CA ASN A 123 -0.02 -21.64 24.24
C ASN A 123 -0.26 -22.28 22.85
N ALA A 124 -0.36 -21.45 21.83
CA ALA A 124 -0.75 -21.81 20.48
C ALA A 124 0.44 -21.96 19.50
N THR A 125 1.66 -21.69 19.94
CA THR A 125 2.89 -21.86 19.16
C THR A 125 3.63 -23.18 19.47
N GLN A 126 2.89 -24.20 19.94
CA GLN A 126 3.50 -25.49 20.31
C GLN A 126 4.27 -26.09 19.13
N GLY A 127 5.53 -26.46 19.39
CA GLY A 127 6.43 -27.01 18.36
C GLY A 127 7.14 -25.98 17.48
N TRP A 128 6.90 -24.67 17.68
CA TRP A 128 7.65 -23.64 16.97
C TRP A 128 9.05 -23.49 17.57
N LYS A 129 10.09 -23.81 16.79
CA LYS A 129 11.50 -23.61 17.18
C LYS A 129 11.82 -22.12 17.41
N ALA A 130 11.05 -21.22 16.81
CA ALA A 130 11.18 -19.78 17.00
C ALA A 130 11.14 -19.37 18.49
N MET A 131 10.39 -20.09 19.32
CA MET A 131 10.29 -19.82 20.76
C MET A 131 11.63 -19.96 21.48
N GLU A 132 12.54 -20.79 20.97
CA GLU A 132 13.84 -21.07 21.57
C GLU A 132 14.96 -20.28 20.87
N VAL A 133 14.83 -20.09 19.55
CA VAL A 133 15.92 -19.56 18.70
C VAL A 133 15.86 -18.05 18.52
N PHE A 134 14.66 -17.46 18.43
CA PHE A 134 14.57 -16.07 17.98
C PHE A 134 15.06 -15.10 19.06
N ASP A 135 16.08 -14.34 18.73
CA ASP A 135 16.56 -13.18 19.47
C ASP A 135 17.05 -12.10 18.50
N PHE A 136 17.60 -11.01 19.03
CA PHE A 136 18.11 -9.93 18.21
C PHE A 136 19.22 -10.40 17.26
N ASP A 137 20.13 -11.25 17.74
CA ASP A 137 21.31 -11.67 16.98
C ASP A 137 20.90 -12.61 15.84
N PHE A 138 20.00 -13.57 16.09
CA PHE A 138 19.42 -14.40 15.05
C PHE A 138 18.76 -13.58 13.94
N ILE A 139 17.90 -12.61 14.31
CA ILE A 139 17.21 -11.75 13.33
C ILE A 139 18.21 -10.89 12.56
N LYS A 140 19.23 -10.36 13.25
CA LYS A 140 20.30 -9.59 12.62
C LYS A 140 21.07 -10.42 11.60
N ASP A 141 21.48 -11.62 11.95
CA ASP A 141 22.25 -12.51 11.09
C ASP A 141 21.43 -12.95 9.88
N LEU A 142 20.16 -13.31 10.08
CA LEU A 142 19.22 -13.65 9.01
C LEU A 142 19.17 -12.53 7.95
N TYR A 143 18.83 -11.31 8.36
CA TYR A 143 18.68 -10.18 7.43
C TYR A 143 20.01 -9.60 6.94
N SER A 144 21.13 -10.00 7.52
CA SER A 144 22.47 -9.71 6.98
C SER A 144 22.92 -10.73 5.93
N SER A 145 22.38 -11.96 5.98
CA SER A 145 22.72 -13.05 5.05
C SER A 145 21.93 -13.03 3.75
N VAL A 146 20.74 -12.42 3.73
CA VAL A 146 19.86 -12.35 2.55
C VAL A 146 20.00 -11.02 1.83
N ASP A 147 19.84 -11.03 0.51
CA ASP A 147 20.01 -9.82 -0.28
C ASP A 147 18.95 -8.76 0.06
N ASN A 148 19.35 -7.50 0.24
CA ASN A 148 18.46 -6.41 0.65
C ASN A 148 17.65 -5.88 -0.55
N PHE A 149 17.05 -6.76 -1.35
CA PHE A 149 16.18 -6.34 -2.44
C PHE A 149 14.97 -5.63 -1.83
N GLN A 150 15.04 -4.29 -1.82
CA GLN A 150 13.96 -3.43 -1.38
C GLN A 150 12.87 -3.49 -2.45
N ASP A 151 12.00 -4.48 -2.33
CA ASP A 151 10.69 -4.36 -2.96
C ASP A 151 10.08 -3.05 -2.45
N PRO A 152 9.74 -2.09 -3.33
CA PRO A 152 9.20 -0.80 -2.94
C PRO A 152 7.84 -0.91 -2.22
N THR A 153 7.23 -2.10 -2.20
CA THR A 153 6.02 -2.42 -1.43
C THR A 153 6.31 -2.86 0.02
N CYS A 154 7.57 -3.14 0.38
CA CYS A 154 7.93 -3.53 1.74
C CYS A 154 7.82 -2.36 2.71
N GLN A 155 7.05 -2.58 3.76
CA GLN A 155 6.85 -1.59 4.78
C GLN A 155 7.84 -1.76 5.93
N PHE A 156 8.47 -0.65 6.32
CA PHE A 156 9.24 -0.54 7.57
C PHE A 156 8.51 0.40 8.53
N PHE A 157 8.21 -0.10 9.72
CA PHE A 157 7.47 0.61 10.76
C PHE A 157 8.44 1.12 11.83
N ARG A 158 8.88 2.38 11.67
CA ARG A 158 9.88 3.03 12.53
C ARG A 158 9.34 3.62 13.84
N TYR A 159 8.33 3.01 14.48
CA TYR A 159 7.53 3.61 15.56
C TYR A 159 8.32 4.47 16.57
N LYS A 160 8.30 5.80 16.36
CA LYS A 160 9.00 6.82 17.18
C LYS A 160 10.51 6.57 17.34
N THR A 161 11.14 6.00 16.33
CA THR A 161 12.60 5.84 16.23
C THR A 161 13.15 6.70 15.11
N GLU A 162 14.45 6.95 15.16
CA GLU A 162 15.20 7.65 14.12
C GLU A 162 15.48 6.78 12.88
N PHE A 163 15.32 5.46 12.99
CA PHE A 163 15.64 4.50 11.95
C PHE A 163 14.81 4.72 10.68
N ASN A 164 15.47 4.62 9.52
CA ASN A 164 14.85 4.73 8.20
C ASN A 164 14.73 3.38 7.48
N SER A 165 15.41 2.35 7.97
CA SER A 165 15.37 1.01 7.40
C SER A 165 15.62 -0.07 8.45
N LEU A 166 15.25 -1.31 8.12
CA LEU A 166 15.56 -2.49 8.94
C LEU A 166 17.08 -2.65 9.12
N THR A 167 17.86 -2.47 8.06
CA THR A 167 19.32 -2.55 8.09
C THR A 167 19.93 -1.55 9.07
N GLU A 168 19.41 -0.32 9.13
CA GLU A 168 19.87 0.68 10.08
C GLU A 168 19.56 0.26 11.53
N ALA A 169 18.34 -0.22 11.77
CA ALA A 169 17.93 -0.66 13.10
C ALA A 169 18.74 -1.88 13.59
N LEU A 170 18.97 -2.89 12.74
CA LEU A 170 19.76 -4.07 13.10
C LEU A 170 21.26 -3.76 13.32
N ASN A 171 21.72 -2.60 12.87
CA ASN A 171 23.07 -2.09 13.10
C ASN A 171 23.20 -1.11 14.28
N MET A 172 22.19 -1.03 15.15
CA MET A 172 22.29 -0.29 16.41
C MET A 172 23.40 -0.83 17.32
N SER A 173 23.77 -0.04 18.34
CA SER A 173 24.81 -0.45 19.30
C SER A 173 24.40 -1.75 20.03
N PRO A 174 25.36 -2.63 20.36
CA PRO A 174 25.06 -3.84 21.14
C PRO A 174 24.42 -3.53 22.51
N ALA A 175 24.77 -2.40 23.12
CA ALA A 175 24.18 -1.97 24.38
C ALA A 175 22.69 -1.64 24.23
N ARG A 176 22.31 -0.94 23.15
CA ARG A 176 20.92 -0.60 22.84
C ARG A 176 20.10 -1.81 22.41
N ALA A 177 20.68 -2.72 21.62
CA ALA A 177 20.05 -3.99 21.26
C ALA A 177 19.72 -4.83 22.50
N LYS A 178 20.61 -4.82 23.50
CA LYS A 178 20.44 -5.49 24.80
C LYS A 178 19.56 -4.72 25.80
N LEU A 179 18.96 -3.60 25.40
CA LEU A 179 18.11 -2.76 26.25
C LEU A 179 18.79 -2.31 27.53
N THR A 180 20.09 -1.98 27.45
CA THR A 180 20.88 -1.54 28.60
C THR A 180 20.33 -0.23 29.15
N ALA A 181 20.31 -0.07 30.48
CA ALA A 181 19.82 1.14 31.13
C ALA A 181 20.60 2.39 30.65
N GLY A 182 19.87 3.43 30.27
CA GLY A 182 20.44 4.68 29.74
C GLY A 182 20.47 4.78 28.21
N GLU A 183 20.20 3.69 27.49
CA GLU A 183 20.03 3.70 26.04
C GLU A 183 18.63 4.19 25.63
N GLU A 184 18.54 4.76 24.42
CA GLU A 184 17.27 5.22 23.85
C GLU A 184 16.33 4.03 23.54
N PRO A 185 15.04 4.10 23.93
CA PRO A 185 14.08 3.05 23.65
C PRO A 185 13.86 2.92 22.14
N TRP A 186 13.48 1.72 21.71
CA TRP A 186 13.17 1.45 20.32
C TRP A 186 12.13 0.35 20.21
N TYR A 187 11.27 0.51 19.20
CA TYR A 187 10.32 -0.51 18.77
C TYR A 187 10.11 -0.34 17.27
N ILE A 188 10.30 -1.41 16.52
CA ILE A 188 10.21 -1.43 15.07
C ILE A 188 9.32 -2.58 14.61
N GLY A 189 8.80 -2.45 13.40
CA GLY A 189 8.21 -3.57 12.67
C GLY A 189 8.64 -3.56 11.21
N TRP A 190 8.48 -4.68 10.52
CA TRP A 190 8.70 -4.74 9.08
C TRP A 190 7.89 -5.87 8.44
N SER A 191 7.56 -5.70 7.17
CA SER A 191 7.06 -6.78 6.33
C SER A 191 8.21 -7.67 5.88
N ASN A 192 8.07 -8.98 6.03
CA ASN A 192 9.04 -9.93 5.50
C ASN A 192 8.77 -10.23 4.02
N CYS A 193 9.26 -9.39 3.12
CA CYS A 193 9.07 -9.60 1.67
C CYS A 193 10.24 -10.28 0.97
N ASN A 194 11.33 -10.57 1.69
CA ASN A 194 12.45 -11.29 1.10
C ASN A 194 12.11 -12.78 1.11
N LYS A 195 11.92 -13.36 -0.08
CA LYS A 195 11.57 -14.78 -0.25
C LYS A 195 12.61 -15.74 0.35
N GLU A 196 13.90 -15.41 0.27
CA GLU A 196 14.96 -16.20 0.89
C GLU A 196 14.85 -16.16 2.43
N GLY A 197 14.67 -14.97 3.00
CA GLY A 197 14.44 -14.78 4.43
C GLY A 197 13.16 -15.48 4.91
N GLU A 198 12.09 -15.41 4.11
CA GLU A 198 10.84 -16.13 4.36
C GLU A 198 11.04 -17.65 4.39
N ASN A 199 11.73 -18.22 3.40
CA ASN A 199 12.00 -19.66 3.36
C ASN A 199 12.78 -20.11 4.61
N ILE A 200 13.74 -19.32 5.08
CA ILE A 200 14.48 -19.62 6.31
C ILE A 200 13.55 -19.55 7.53
N LEU A 201 12.69 -18.53 7.61
CA LEU A 201 11.75 -18.34 8.72
C LEU A 201 10.72 -19.48 8.83
N GLN A 202 10.32 -20.08 7.71
CA GLN A 202 9.41 -21.23 7.67
C GLN A 202 9.97 -22.48 8.38
N ASP A 203 11.29 -22.58 8.59
CA ASP A 203 11.89 -23.67 9.37
C ASP A 203 11.69 -23.54 10.89
N TYR A 204 11.31 -22.34 11.36
CA TYR A 204 11.24 -22.00 12.79
C TYR A 204 9.82 -21.82 13.31
N PHE A 205 8.89 -21.37 12.47
CA PHE A 205 7.49 -21.28 12.81
C PHE A 205 6.61 -21.73 11.65
N GLN A 206 5.39 -22.09 11.98
CA GLN A 206 4.42 -22.58 11.01
C GLN A 206 3.17 -21.72 11.08
N LYS A 207 2.24 -21.95 10.15
CA LYS A 207 0.89 -21.43 10.30
C LYS A 207 0.27 -21.93 11.63
N PRO A 208 -0.46 -21.07 12.37
CA PRO A 208 -1.20 -21.50 13.55
C PRO A 208 -2.15 -22.67 13.26
N TYR A 209 -2.19 -23.65 14.17
CA TYR A 209 -2.94 -24.91 13.98
C TYR A 209 -4.46 -24.74 13.86
N PHE A 210 -4.99 -23.59 14.31
CA PHE A 210 -6.41 -23.25 14.26
C PHE A 210 -6.82 -22.54 12.97
N LEU A 211 -5.90 -22.38 12.01
CA LEU A 211 -6.16 -21.82 10.67
C LEU A 211 -6.29 -22.93 9.61
N PRO A 212 -7.03 -22.70 8.50
CA PRO A 212 -7.24 -23.73 7.50
C PRO A 212 -5.94 -24.06 6.75
N SER A 213 -5.78 -25.30 6.30
CA SER A 213 -4.56 -25.77 5.62
C SER A 213 -4.23 -25.03 4.33
N LEU A 214 -5.25 -24.50 3.64
CA LEU A 214 -5.12 -23.74 2.40
C LEU A 214 -4.87 -22.24 2.60
N SER A 215 -4.91 -21.72 3.83
CA SER A 215 -4.55 -20.33 4.09
C SER A 215 -3.09 -20.08 3.66
N GLU A 216 -2.89 -19.27 2.61
CA GLU A 216 -1.61 -19.05 1.91
C GLU A 216 -0.73 -17.96 2.56
N ASN A 217 -1.21 -17.26 3.59
CA ASN A 217 -0.64 -15.95 3.97
C ASN A 217 0.60 -15.96 4.88
N ILE A 218 1.38 -17.05 4.97
CA ILE A 218 2.70 -16.98 5.66
C ILE A 218 3.65 -16.01 4.95
N ALA A 219 3.47 -15.84 3.62
CA ALA A 219 4.35 -15.07 2.76
C ALA A 219 4.37 -13.56 3.00
N PHE A 220 3.40 -13.03 3.76
CA PHE A 220 3.34 -11.62 4.15
C PHE A 220 3.37 -11.46 5.67
N SER A 221 4.26 -12.20 6.32
CA SER A 221 4.42 -12.06 7.77
C SER A 221 5.02 -10.71 8.14
N TRP A 222 4.44 -10.07 9.15
CA TRP A 222 5.01 -8.93 9.85
C TRP A 222 5.77 -9.40 11.07
N ILE A 223 6.96 -8.86 11.25
CA ILE A 223 7.74 -9.07 12.47
C ILE A 223 7.84 -7.74 13.19
N PHE A 224 7.63 -7.75 14.50
CA PHE A 224 7.84 -6.59 15.36
C PHE A 224 8.81 -6.93 16.48
N MET A 225 9.68 -5.99 16.78
CA MET A 225 10.75 -6.18 17.75
C MET A 225 11.06 -4.87 18.50
N GLY A 226 11.27 -4.96 19.81
CA GLY A 226 11.71 -3.83 20.60
C GLY A 226 11.57 -4.00 22.11
N GLY A 227 11.97 -2.97 22.85
CA GLY A 227 11.99 -2.96 24.31
C GLY A 227 10.69 -2.50 24.97
N PRO A 228 10.63 -2.52 26.32
CA PRO A 228 9.50 -2.03 27.09
C PRO A 228 9.11 -0.58 26.75
N GLY A 229 7.81 -0.30 26.71
CA GLY A 229 7.28 1.02 26.40
C GLY A 229 6.18 1.00 25.34
N LYS A 230 6.07 2.09 24.58
CA LYS A 230 5.04 2.25 23.56
C LYS A 230 5.39 1.41 22.32
N GLY A 231 4.47 0.55 21.90
CA GLY A 231 4.55 -0.17 20.63
C GLY A 231 3.87 0.61 19.51
N ALA A 232 3.06 -0.11 18.72
CA ALA A 232 2.21 0.51 17.70
C ALA A 232 1.14 1.40 18.38
N PRO A 233 0.98 2.66 17.95
CA PRO A 233 -0.05 3.56 18.46
C PRO A 233 -1.46 3.12 18.04
N LEU A 234 -2.51 3.74 18.57
CA LEU A 234 -3.88 3.41 18.20
C LEU A 234 -4.15 3.61 16.70
N HIS A 235 -4.51 2.55 15.99
CA HIS A 235 -4.81 2.54 14.57
C HIS A 235 -5.74 1.39 14.21
N VAL A 236 -6.26 1.43 12.98
CA VAL A 236 -6.81 0.26 12.28
C VAL A 236 -5.86 -0.05 11.13
N ASP A 237 -5.82 -1.32 10.76
CA ASP A 237 -5.15 -1.74 9.54
C ASP A 237 -6.04 -1.46 8.32
N ASN A 238 -5.41 -1.41 7.15
CA ASN A 238 -6.07 -1.36 5.86
C ASN A 238 -5.53 -2.50 5.00
N VAL A 239 -5.66 -3.72 5.53
CA VAL A 239 -5.21 -4.98 4.93
C VAL A 239 -6.40 -5.75 4.36
N LEU A 240 -6.16 -6.85 3.66
CA LEU A 240 -7.24 -7.54 2.94
C LEU A 240 -8.07 -8.42 3.88
N PHE A 241 -7.44 -9.05 4.85
CA PHE A 241 -8.07 -9.99 5.77
C PHE A 241 -7.72 -9.69 7.24
N PRO A 242 -8.49 -10.24 8.20
CA PRO A 242 -8.14 -10.21 9.62
C PRO A 242 -6.71 -10.69 9.91
N SER A 243 -6.14 -10.26 11.02
CA SER A 243 -4.74 -10.52 11.38
C SER A 243 -4.59 -11.34 12.65
N TRP A 244 -3.57 -12.19 12.70
CA TRP A 244 -3.12 -12.84 13.92
C TRP A 244 -1.70 -12.40 14.26
N GLN A 245 -1.34 -12.42 15.55
CA GLN A 245 0.02 -12.15 16.01
C GLN A 245 0.40 -13.08 17.17
N ALA A 246 1.46 -13.85 16.95
CA ALA A 246 2.11 -14.69 17.95
C ALA A 246 3.15 -13.91 18.74
N GLN A 247 3.14 -14.08 20.06
CA GLN A 247 4.17 -13.54 20.95
C GLN A 247 5.28 -14.58 21.13
N ILE A 248 6.48 -14.28 20.64
CA ILE A 248 7.62 -15.20 20.68
C ILE A 248 8.48 -14.96 21.92
N LYS A 249 8.82 -13.69 22.18
CA LYS A 249 9.59 -13.26 23.38
C LYS A 249 8.97 -12.05 24.03
N GLY A 250 9.19 -11.85 25.33
CA GLY A 250 8.62 -10.72 26.06
C GLY A 250 7.09 -10.76 26.14
N ARG A 251 6.48 -9.67 26.64
CA ARG A 251 5.03 -9.58 26.83
C ARG A 251 4.49 -8.28 26.27
N LYS A 252 3.30 -8.35 25.68
CA LYS A 252 2.65 -7.20 25.06
C LYS A 252 1.21 -7.07 25.54
N GLU A 253 0.83 -5.89 25.99
CA GLU A 253 -0.58 -5.54 26.21
C GLU A 253 -1.15 -5.05 24.88
N TRP A 254 -2.20 -5.72 24.41
CA TRP A 254 -3.05 -5.25 23.32
C TRP A 254 -4.25 -4.54 23.91
N ARG A 255 -4.53 -3.33 23.43
CA ARG A 255 -5.72 -2.56 23.78
C ARG A 255 -6.55 -2.36 22.53
N LEU A 256 -7.79 -2.85 22.58
CA LEU A 256 -8.75 -2.76 21.50
C LEU A 256 -9.82 -1.74 21.87
N SER A 257 -10.13 -0.86 20.94
CA SER A 257 -11.20 0.12 21.03
C SER A 257 -12.19 -0.12 19.88
N PRO A 258 -13.49 0.06 20.13
CA PRO A 258 -14.47 0.00 19.05
C PRO A 258 -14.25 1.15 18.04
N PRO A 259 -14.82 1.04 16.83
CA PRO A 259 -14.94 2.17 15.92
C PRO A 259 -15.51 3.41 16.63
N PRO A 260 -15.03 4.63 16.34
CA PRO A 260 -15.46 5.86 17.02
C PRO A 260 -16.97 6.06 17.07
N GLU A 261 -17.68 5.73 15.99
CA GLU A 261 -19.13 5.77 15.85
C GLU A 261 -19.87 4.84 16.84
N CYS A 262 -19.20 3.76 17.29
CA CYS A 262 -19.74 2.78 18.23
C CYS A 262 -19.25 2.99 19.67
N SER A 263 -18.55 4.09 19.96
CA SER A 263 -17.95 4.37 21.27
C SER A 263 -18.93 4.47 22.44
N PHE A 264 -20.22 4.75 22.16
CA PHE A 264 -21.28 4.81 23.18
C PHE A 264 -21.97 3.47 23.44
N GLU A 265 -21.91 2.53 22.50
CA GLU A 265 -22.55 1.21 22.59
C GLU A 265 -21.56 0.12 23.02
N CYS A 266 -20.32 0.22 22.54
CA CYS A 266 -19.28 -0.77 22.72
C CYS A 266 -18.20 -0.29 23.69
N LYS A 267 -17.49 -1.26 24.29
CA LYS A 267 -16.45 -0.98 25.29
C LYS A 267 -15.07 -1.30 24.74
N SER A 268 -14.10 -0.45 25.09
CA SER A 268 -12.70 -0.80 24.93
C SER A 268 -12.33 -1.95 25.87
N MET A 269 -11.40 -2.79 25.42
CA MET A 269 -10.93 -3.97 26.15
C MET A 269 -9.43 -4.12 25.97
N SER A 270 -8.78 -4.85 26.88
CA SER A 270 -7.36 -5.15 26.75
C SER A 270 -7.03 -6.58 27.16
N VAL A 271 -5.92 -7.08 26.63
CA VAL A 271 -5.39 -8.39 26.96
C VAL A 271 -3.86 -8.38 26.93
N ILE A 272 -3.26 -9.09 27.87
CA ILE A 272 -1.82 -9.36 27.86
C ILE A 272 -1.60 -10.64 27.05
N VAL A 273 -0.75 -10.53 26.04
CA VAL A 273 -0.27 -11.63 25.20
C VAL A 273 1.11 -12.03 25.72
N GLU A 274 1.22 -13.27 26.18
CA GLU A 274 2.44 -13.84 26.76
C GLU A 274 3.18 -14.71 25.74
N PRO A 275 4.48 -15.01 25.95
CA PRO A 275 5.21 -15.93 25.08
C PRO A 275 4.44 -17.23 24.89
N GLY A 276 4.22 -17.58 23.62
CA GLY A 276 3.48 -18.75 23.20
C GLY A 276 2.00 -18.51 22.90
N ASP A 277 1.45 -17.37 23.27
CA ASP A 277 0.09 -17.01 22.91
C ASP A 277 0.00 -16.43 21.49
N ILE A 278 -1.19 -16.55 20.89
CA ILE A 278 -1.54 -15.90 19.63
C ILE A 278 -2.83 -15.10 19.83
N ILE A 279 -2.80 -13.81 19.53
CA ILE A 279 -4.01 -12.99 19.42
C ILE A 279 -4.49 -13.01 17.98
N ALA A 280 -5.78 -13.24 17.76
CA ALA A 280 -6.44 -13.11 16.46
C ALA A 280 -7.50 -12.00 16.56
N VAL A 281 -7.44 -11.04 15.64
CA VAL A 281 -8.28 -9.86 15.62
C VAL A 281 -8.56 -9.45 14.18
N ASP A 282 -9.80 -9.04 13.91
CA ASP A 282 -10.08 -8.28 12.70
C ASP A 282 -9.50 -6.87 12.88
N SER A 283 -8.23 -6.71 12.48
CA SER A 283 -7.46 -5.49 12.68
C SER A 283 -7.88 -4.37 11.73
N ASN A 284 -8.65 -4.70 10.69
CA ASN A 284 -9.37 -3.72 9.91
C ASN A 284 -10.50 -3.12 10.77
N LEU A 285 -11.30 -3.90 11.49
CA LEU A 285 -12.44 -3.37 12.26
C LEU A 285 -12.06 -2.77 13.63
N TRP A 286 -11.20 -3.45 14.39
CA TRP A 286 -10.87 -3.05 15.75
C TRP A 286 -9.70 -2.08 15.78
N TYR A 287 -9.94 -0.87 16.30
CA TYR A 287 -8.85 0.04 16.62
C TYR A 287 -7.98 -0.60 17.69
N HIS A 288 -6.68 -0.64 17.45
CA HIS A 288 -5.77 -1.32 18.35
C HIS A 288 -4.48 -0.54 18.57
N GLU A 289 -3.99 -0.60 19.81
CA GLU A 289 -2.66 -0.14 20.20
C GLU A 289 -1.95 -1.23 20.99
N THR A 290 -0.62 -1.15 21.02
CA THR A 290 0.20 -2.11 21.75
C THR A 290 1.20 -1.43 22.68
N ILE A 291 1.39 -2.05 23.84
CA ILE A 291 2.34 -1.61 24.87
C ILE A 291 3.20 -2.81 25.24
N ILE A 292 4.52 -2.64 25.17
CA ILE A 292 5.47 -3.68 25.52
C ILE A 292 5.68 -3.58 27.02
N LEU A 293 5.36 -4.66 27.73
CA LEU A 293 5.46 -4.70 29.18
C LEU A 293 6.91 -4.85 29.63
N PRO A 294 7.24 -4.46 30.88
CA PRO A 294 8.58 -4.63 31.43
C PRO A 294 9.06 -6.09 31.36
N GLY A 295 10.35 -6.25 31.06
CA GLY A 295 11.01 -7.54 30.91
C GLY A 295 12.10 -7.50 29.84
N GLU A 296 12.26 -8.63 29.18
CA GLU A 296 13.18 -8.81 28.05
C GLU A 296 12.68 -8.17 26.75
N LEU A 297 13.48 -8.30 25.69
CA LEU A 297 13.13 -7.94 24.33
C LEU A 297 11.81 -8.60 23.90
N SER A 298 10.88 -7.80 23.37
CA SER A 298 9.66 -8.33 22.78
C SER A 298 9.90 -8.66 21.31
N ILE A 299 9.52 -9.88 20.90
CA ILE A 299 9.50 -10.29 19.49
C ILE A 299 8.12 -10.89 19.20
N THR A 300 7.50 -10.44 18.12
CA THR A 300 6.22 -10.98 17.65
C THR A 300 6.22 -11.19 16.15
N ILE A 301 5.51 -12.21 15.72
CA ILE A 301 5.32 -12.54 14.31
C ILE A 301 3.82 -12.58 14.06
N GLY A 302 3.35 -11.99 12.98
CA GLY A 302 1.93 -12.03 12.62
C GLY A 302 1.73 -12.07 11.12
N ALA A 303 0.52 -12.41 10.70
CA ALA A 303 0.12 -12.39 9.31
C ALA A 303 -1.41 -12.26 9.21
N GLU A 304 -1.89 -12.05 7.99
CA GLU A 304 -3.31 -12.12 7.67
C GLU A 304 -3.81 -13.57 7.68
N PHE A 305 -5.11 -13.77 7.91
CA PHE A 305 -5.79 -15.05 7.76
C PHE A 305 -7.15 -14.86 7.09
N ASP A 306 -7.48 -15.78 6.18
CA ASP A 306 -8.73 -15.84 5.41
C ASP A 306 -9.87 -16.56 6.14
#